data_AF-A0A8J7XDH8-F1
#
_entry.id   AF-A0A8J7XDH8-F1
#
_cell.length_a   1.000
_cell.length_b   1.000
_cell.length_c   1.000
_cell.angle_alpha   90.00
_cell.angle_beta   90.00
_cell.angle_gamma   90.00
#
_symmetry.space_group_name_H-M   'P 1'
#
loop_
_entity.id
_entity.type
_entity.pdbx_description
1 polymer ?
#
loop_
_entity_poly.entity_id
_entity_poly.type
_entity_poly.pdbx_seq_one_letter_code
_entity_poly.pdbx_strand_id
1 'polypeptide(L)'
;MRREQKILAAASILLYIAVPVLLVSRDFTYWTLLMVLSLAANIAFHLHSKSLFEKCHRIGESLFTQQFGTKPDRVEYIQTPPGKYDCLEVGITGRGLQIGFWLNGKALKGIVDIDEKILYMKPLIWMPVYTHDLMAVWRNTPEMHGNGMPKKVEFRDSNEVLQRIDYLDQKGILKRGTWRRYKGIEQYWNPGNETWEPVP
;
A
#
# COMPACT_ATOMS: atom_id res chain seq x y z
N MET A 1 -12.77 16.00 -16.49
CA MET A 1 -14.09 15.41 -16.14
C MET A 1 -15.15 16.03 -17.03
N ARG A 2 -15.75 15.26 -17.94
CA ARG A 2 -16.63 15.78 -19.02
C ARG A 2 -17.95 16.29 -18.42
N ARG A 3 -18.52 17.34 -19.03
CA ARG A 3 -19.77 18.02 -18.60
C ARG A 3 -20.92 17.03 -18.36
N GLU A 4 -20.96 15.94 -19.12
CA GLU A 4 -21.93 14.84 -19.01
C GLU A 4 -21.84 14.09 -17.67
N GLN A 5 -20.64 13.89 -17.11
CA GLN A 5 -20.45 13.23 -15.81
C GLN A 5 -21.01 14.08 -14.66
N LYS A 6 -20.97 15.41 -14.79
CA LYS A 6 -21.56 16.32 -13.79
C LYS A 6 -23.09 16.30 -13.80
N ILE A 7 -23.69 16.17 -14.99
CA ILE A 7 -25.15 16.10 -15.17
C ILE A 7 -25.67 14.75 -14.65
N LEU A 8 -24.99 13.65 -14.98
CA LEU A 8 -25.33 12.32 -14.47
C LEU A 8 -25.22 12.24 -12.94
N ALA A 9 -24.17 12.81 -12.34
CA ALA A 9 -24.01 12.89 -10.89
C ALA A 9 -25.10 13.75 -10.23
N ALA A 10 -25.48 14.87 -10.83
CA ALA A 10 -26.56 15.71 -10.31
C ALA A 10 -27.94 15.04 -10.41
N ALA A 11 -28.21 14.34 -11.52
CA ALA A 11 -29.47 13.63 -11.73
C ALA A 11 -29.62 12.43 -10.79
N SER A 12 -28.54 11.67 -10.53
CA SER A 12 -28.57 10.56 -9.57
C SER A 12 -28.75 11.04 -8.13
N ILE A 13 -28.14 12.16 -7.74
CA ILE A 13 -28.39 12.79 -6.44
C ILE A 13 -29.86 13.23 -6.30
N LEU A 14 -30.44 13.83 -7.34
CA LEU A 14 -31.85 14.27 -7.33
C LEU A 14 -32.83 13.09 -7.23
N LEU A 15 -32.59 12.01 -7.97
CA LEU A 15 -33.41 10.79 -7.88
C LEU A 15 -33.31 10.13 -6.50
N TYR A 16 -32.11 10.15 -5.90
CA TYR A 16 -31.87 9.61 -4.55
C TYR A 16 -32.53 10.41 -3.44
N ILE A 17 -32.87 11.69 -3.67
CA ILE A 17 -33.59 12.54 -2.72
C ILE A 17 -35.10 12.48 -2.98
N ALA A 18 -35.52 12.44 -4.25
CA ALA A 18 -36.92 12.51 -4.64
C ALA A 18 -37.71 11.22 -4.38
N VAL A 19 -37.15 10.05 -4.73
CA VAL A 19 -37.77 8.73 -4.46
C VAL A 19 -38.10 8.58 -2.98
N PRO A 20 -37.20 9.00 -2.06
CA PRO A 20 -37.51 8.87 -0.67
C PRO A 20 -38.56 9.81 -0.06
N VAL A 21 -38.64 11.03 -0.57
CA VAL A 21 -39.64 12.00 -0.13
C VAL A 21 -41.06 11.58 -0.56
N LEU A 22 -41.18 10.77 -1.61
CA LEU A 22 -42.47 10.29 -2.14
C LEU A 22 -43.01 9.03 -1.44
N LEU A 23 -42.20 8.31 -0.65
CA LEU A 23 -42.56 7.05 0.01
C LEU A 23 -42.59 7.22 1.53
N VAL A 24 -43.40 8.14 2.04
CA VAL A 24 -43.50 8.42 3.49
C VAL A 24 -44.32 7.32 4.20
N SER A 25 -43.65 6.23 4.55
CA SER A 25 -43.96 5.42 5.73
C SER A 25 -42.90 5.69 6.79
N ARG A 26 -43.24 5.51 8.08
CA ARG A 26 -42.33 5.78 9.21
C ARG A 26 -41.03 4.95 9.15
N ASP A 27 -41.07 3.81 8.49
CA ASP A 27 -39.90 2.93 8.29
C ASP A 27 -38.95 3.49 7.24
N PHE A 28 -39.48 4.27 6.31
CA PHE A 28 -38.76 4.78 5.17
C PHE A 28 -37.88 6.00 5.52
N THR A 29 -38.28 6.82 6.51
CA THR A 29 -37.46 7.95 7.01
C THR A 29 -36.15 7.50 7.65
N TYR A 30 -36.11 6.34 8.32
CA TYR A 30 -34.88 5.81 8.91
C TYR A 30 -33.87 5.38 7.85
N TRP A 31 -34.34 4.74 6.77
CA TRP A 31 -33.48 4.34 5.64
C TRP A 31 -32.86 5.54 4.92
N THR A 32 -33.63 6.62 4.75
CA THR A 32 -33.11 7.86 4.15
C THR A 32 -32.04 8.52 5.00
N LEU A 33 -32.26 8.59 6.31
CA LEU A 33 -31.29 9.14 7.25
C LEU A 33 -30.00 8.31 7.24
N LEU A 34 -30.11 6.97 7.28
CA LEU A 34 -28.95 6.07 7.21
C LEU A 34 -28.17 6.26 5.91
N MET A 35 -28.86 6.38 4.77
CA MET A 35 -28.24 6.62 3.47
C MET A 35 -27.49 7.96 3.43
N VAL A 36 -28.12 9.04 3.89
CA VAL A 36 -27.49 10.36 3.94
C VAL A 36 -26.26 10.35 4.86
N LEU A 37 -26.36 9.70 6.03
CA LEU A 37 -25.23 9.56 6.96
C LEU A 37 -24.09 8.74 6.35
N SER A 38 -24.40 7.65 5.66
CA SER A 38 -23.40 6.82 4.98
C SER A 38 -22.67 7.60 3.86
N LEU A 39 -23.39 8.42 3.09
CA LEU A 39 -22.82 9.27 2.05
C LEU A 39 -21.93 10.36 2.66
N ALA A 40 -22.41 11.03 3.71
CA ALA A 40 -21.64 12.05 4.43
C ALA A 40 -20.35 11.46 5.01
N ALA A 41 -20.41 10.28 5.62
CA ALA A 41 -19.26 9.56 6.14
C ALA A 41 -18.25 9.20 5.04
N ASN A 42 -18.73 8.70 3.89
CA ASN A 42 -17.87 8.40 2.73
C ASN A 42 -17.17 9.65 2.18
N ILE A 43 -17.90 10.77 2.03
CA ILE A 43 -17.32 12.04 1.56
C ILE A 43 -16.27 12.54 2.55
N ALA A 44 -16.58 12.52 3.86
CA ALA A 44 -15.63 12.93 4.89
C ALA A 44 -14.37 12.06 4.89
N PHE A 45 -14.51 10.74 4.76
CA PHE A 45 -13.39 9.80 4.65
C PHE A 45 -12.53 10.06 3.41
N HIS A 46 -13.15 10.32 2.26
CA HIS A 46 -12.43 10.66 1.03
C HIS A 46 -11.65 11.98 1.14
N LEU A 47 -12.28 13.02 1.68
CA LEU A 47 -11.63 14.32 1.89
C LEU A 47 -10.46 14.19 2.88
N HIS A 48 -10.65 13.45 3.98
CA HIS A 48 -9.59 13.20 4.95
C HIS A 48 -8.41 12.47 4.30
N SER A 49 -8.66 11.38 3.58
CA SER A 49 -7.64 10.60 2.88
C SER A 49 -6.88 11.44 1.86
N LYS A 50 -7.58 12.26 1.06
CA LYS A 50 -6.95 13.16 0.11
C LYS A 50 -6.01 14.16 0.80
N SER A 51 -6.46 14.77 1.90
CA SER A 51 -5.64 15.72 2.66
C SER A 51 -4.38 15.06 3.25
N LEU A 52 -4.50 13.80 3.67
CA LEU A 52 -3.39 13.01 4.19
C LEU A 52 -2.36 12.72 3.08
N PHE A 53 -2.81 12.34 1.89
CA PHE A 53 -1.93 12.07 0.74
C PHE A 53 -1.19 13.33 0.29
N GLU A 54 -1.88 14.48 0.22
CA GLU A 54 -1.25 15.76 -0.11
C GLU A 54 -0.22 16.21 0.94
N LYS A 55 -0.46 15.92 2.23
CA LYS A 55 0.51 16.15 3.30
C LYS A 55 1.72 15.22 3.14
N CYS A 56 1.49 13.92 2.97
CA CYS A 56 2.54 12.92 2.78
C CYS A 56 3.43 13.27 1.58
N HIS A 57 2.84 13.63 0.44
CA HIS A 57 3.57 14.04 -0.75
C HIS A 57 4.49 15.22 -0.47
N ARG A 58 3.95 16.32 0.08
CA ARG A 58 4.73 17.53 0.35
C ARG A 58 5.87 17.29 1.35
N ILE A 59 5.57 16.58 2.45
CA ILE A 59 6.57 16.26 3.47
C ILE A 59 7.63 15.34 2.88
N GLY A 60 7.23 14.27 2.20
CA GLY A 60 8.14 13.31 1.58
C GLY A 60 9.05 13.95 0.54
N GLU A 61 8.51 14.80 -0.35
CA GLU A 61 9.30 15.53 -1.36
C GLU A 61 10.33 16.48 -0.73
N SER A 62 9.92 17.22 0.31
CA SER A 62 10.80 18.13 1.05
C SER A 62 11.93 17.35 1.75
N LEU A 63 11.60 16.27 2.45
CA LEU A 63 12.57 15.45 3.18
C LEU A 63 13.53 14.73 2.22
N PHE A 64 13.01 14.22 1.10
CA PHE A 64 13.83 13.61 0.07
C PHE A 64 14.83 14.62 -0.49
N THR A 65 14.37 15.83 -0.83
CA THR A 65 15.25 16.89 -1.35
C THR A 65 16.31 17.29 -0.33
N GLN A 66 15.94 17.37 0.95
CA GLN A 66 16.88 17.65 2.04
C GLN A 66 17.94 16.54 2.20
N GLN A 67 17.55 15.27 2.09
CA GLN A 67 18.44 14.13 2.29
C GLN A 67 19.37 13.89 1.09
N PHE A 68 18.87 14.06 -0.14
CA PHE A 68 19.60 13.72 -1.37
C PHE A 68 20.12 14.92 -2.15
N GLY A 69 19.77 16.15 -1.75
CA GLY A 69 20.17 17.38 -2.43
C GLY A 69 19.55 17.58 -3.82
N THR A 70 18.58 16.74 -4.20
CA THR A 70 17.92 16.79 -5.50
C THR A 70 16.43 16.53 -5.34
N LYS A 71 15.65 17.18 -6.22
CA LYS A 71 14.21 16.99 -6.29
C LYS A 71 13.89 15.68 -7.04
N PRO A 72 12.94 14.86 -6.58
CA PRO A 72 12.45 13.72 -7.35
C PRO A 72 11.61 14.19 -8.56
N ASP A 73 11.62 13.42 -9.65
CA ASP A 73 10.83 13.67 -10.85
C ASP A 73 9.34 13.46 -10.59
N ARG A 74 9.03 12.46 -9.74
CA ARG A 74 7.67 12.07 -9.37
C ARG A 74 7.66 11.52 -7.96
N VAL A 75 6.60 11.81 -7.22
CA VAL A 75 6.33 11.27 -5.89
C VAL A 75 4.93 10.66 -5.88
N GLU A 76 4.81 9.42 -5.42
CA GLU A 76 3.52 8.72 -5.37
C GLU A 76 3.29 8.12 -4.00
N TYR A 77 2.08 8.25 -3.49
CA TYR A 77 1.66 7.55 -2.28
C TYR A 77 1.39 6.07 -2.60
N ILE A 78 1.99 5.18 -1.81
CA ILE A 78 1.77 3.74 -1.92
C ILE A 78 0.63 3.38 -0.96
N GLN A 79 -0.46 2.86 -1.51
CA GLN A 79 -1.67 2.53 -0.74
C GLN A 79 -1.47 1.42 0.28
N THR A 80 -0.50 0.53 0.04
CA THR A 80 -0.17 -0.52 0.98
C THR A 80 0.46 0.09 2.23
N PRO A 81 -0.08 -0.17 3.44
CA PRO A 81 0.50 0.35 4.67
C PRO A 81 1.92 -0.20 4.86
N PRO A 82 2.81 0.53 5.55
CA PRO A 82 4.14 0.00 5.85
C PRO A 82 4.03 -1.23 6.75
N GLY A 83 4.93 -2.19 6.55
CA GLY A 83 5.02 -3.37 7.38
C GLY A 83 5.30 -3.00 8.83
N LYS A 84 4.60 -3.66 9.77
CA LYS A 84 4.75 -3.35 11.21
C LYS A 84 6.19 -3.51 11.68
N TYR A 85 6.88 -4.55 11.22
CA TYR A 85 8.28 -4.77 11.55
C TYR A 85 9.17 -3.64 10.99
N ASP A 86 8.96 -3.23 9.73
CA ASP A 86 9.75 -2.17 9.11
C ASP A 86 9.62 -0.86 9.91
N CYS A 87 8.40 -0.51 10.35
CA CYS A 87 8.20 0.67 11.21
C CYS A 87 8.94 0.55 12.55
N LEU A 88 8.85 -0.61 13.21
CA LEU A 88 9.53 -0.84 14.49
C LEU A 88 11.06 -0.80 14.35
N GLU A 89 11.60 -1.41 13.30
CA GLU A 89 13.03 -1.44 13.00
C GLU A 89 13.62 -0.03 12.87
N VAL A 90 12.82 0.92 12.36
CA VAL A 90 13.26 2.30 12.11
C VAL A 90 12.75 3.32 13.13
N GLY A 91 12.10 2.85 14.20
CA GLY A 91 11.59 3.71 15.27
C GLY A 91 10.36 4.56 14.89
N ILE A 92 9.64 4.22 13.81
CA ILE A 92 8.41 4.88 13.43
C ILE A 92 7.28 4.33 14.30
N THR A 93 6.86 5.13 15.29
CA THR A 93 5.77 4.81 16.22
C THR A 93 4.47 5.52 15.87
N GLY A 94 4.53 6.56 15.03
CA GLY A 94 3.40 7.34 14.56
C GLY A 94 2.72 6.77 13.31
N ARG A 95 2.00 7.65 12.59
CA ARG A 95 1.34 7.29 11.32
C ARG A 95 2.33 7.26 10.16
N GLY A 96 3.05 6.15 10.06
CA GLY A 96 3.90 5.84 8.91
C GLY A 96 3.09 5.60 7.64
N LEU A 97 3.47 6.25 6.55
CA LEU A 97 2.91 6.05 5.21
C LEU A 97 4.00 5.65 4.22
N GLN A 98 3.69 4.72 3.32
CA GLN A 98 4.62 4.36 2.25
C GLN A 98 4.57 5.37 1.10
N ILE A 99 5.73 5.69 0.57
CA ILE A 99 5.89 6.64 -0.53
C ILE A 99 6.91 6.12 -1.55
N GLY A 100 6.63 6.32 -2.83
CA GLY A 100 7.52 6.06 -3.94
C GLY A 100 8.09 7.36 -4.50
N PHE A 101 9.37 7.35 -4.84
CA PHE A 101 10.07 8.44 -5.49
C PHE A 101 10.65 7.94 -6.81
N TRP A 102 10.54 8.72 -7.88
CA TRP A 102 11.22 8.45 -9.14
C TRP A 102 12.27 9.51 -9.36
N LEU A 103 13.50 9.07 -9.66
CA LEU A 103 14.63 9.93 -9.95
C LEU A 103 15.42 9.33 -11.11
N ASN A 104 15.53 10.05 -12.22
CA ASN A 104 16.23 9.63 -13.43
C ASN A 104 15.77 8.23 -13.90
N GLY A 105 14.46 7.99 -13.88
CA GLY A 105 13.85 6.73 -14.27
C GLY A 105 14.01 5.58 -13.26
N LYS A 106 14.67 5.80 -12.11
CA LYS A 106 14.80 4.80 -11.05
C LYS A 106 13.74 5.02 -9.98
N ALA A 107 13.05 3.96 -9.62
CA ALA A 107 12.14 3.96 -8.48
C ALA A 107 12.93 3.77 -7.17
N LEU A 108 12.58 4.54 -6.15
CA LEU A 108 13.01 4.42 -4.77
C LEU A 108 11.75 4.39 -3.91
N LYS A 109 11.81 3.75 -2.74
CA LYS A 109 10.68 3.69 -1.81
C LYS A 109 11.11 4.08 -0.41
N GLY A 110 10.19 4.64 0.33
CA GLY A 110 10.41 5.04 1.71
C GLY A 110 9.14 4.96 2.56
N ILE A 111 9.33 5.20 3.84
CA ILE A 111 8.28 5.38 4.83
C ILE A 111 8.42 6.79 5.37
N VAL A 112 7.35 7.58 5.30
CA VAL A 112 7.27 8.91 5.89
C VAL A 112 6.47 8.81 7.18
N ASP A 113 7.07 9.21 8.29
CA ASP A 113 6.33 9.55 9.49
C ASP A 113 5.83 11.00 9.34
N ILE A 114 4.52 11.18 9.19
CA ILE A 114 3.92 12.50 9.01
C ILE A 114 4.05 13.35 10.28
N ASP A 115 3.91 12.71 11.43
CA ASP A 115 3.80 13.42 12.72
C ASP A 115 5.20 13.90 13.14
N GLU A 116 6.21 13.04 13.01
CA GLU A 116 7.62 13.36 13.32
C GLU A 116 8.39 14.01 12.15
N LYS A 117 7.81 14.03 10.94
CA LYS A 117 8.44 14.50 9.70
C LYS A 117 9.78 13.81 9.42
N ILE A 118 9.81 12.49 9.54
CA ILE A 118 10.98 11.67 9.26
C ILE A 118 10.75 10.88 7.97
N LEU A 119 11.78 10.80 7.13
CA LEU A 119 11.79 9.96 5.95
C LEU A 119 12.80 8.83 6.16
N TYR A 120 12.31 7.60 6.13
CA TYR A 120 13.15 6.41 6.06
C TYR A 120 13.13 5.86 4.64
N MET A 121 14.29 5.74 4.00
CA MET A 121 14.39 5.12 2.68
C MET A 121 14.57 3.62 2.81
N LYS A 122 13.71 2.86 2.14
CA LYS A 122 13.74 1.39 2.18
C LYS A 122 14.91 0.87 1.34
N PRO A 123 15.65 -0.13 1.85
CA PRO A 123 16.73 -0.74 1.10
C PRO A 123 16.21 -1.46 -0.15
N LEU A 124 16.97 -1.33 -1.23
CA LEU A 124 16.74 -2.03 -2.49
C LEU A 124 17.32 -3.45 -2.41
N ILE A 125 16.57 -4.44 -2.88
CA ILE A 125 17.03 -5.82 -2.99
C ILE A 125 16.99 -6.22 -4.47
N TRP A 126 18.07 -6.80 -4.96
CA TRP A 126 18.15 -7.29 -6.34
C TRP A 126 17.76 -8.76 -6.41
N MET A 127 16.76 -9.10 -7.22
CA MET A 127 16.24 -10.46 -7.36
C MET A 127 16.14 -10.92 -8.81
N PRO A 128 16.56 -12.15 -9.15
CA PRO A 128 16.43 -12.74 -10.48
C PRO A 128 15.01 -13.30 -10.70
N VAL A 129 14.07 -12.43 -11.09
CA VAL A 129 12.64 -12.78 -11.22
C VAL A 129 12.31 -13.44 -12.56
N TYR A 130 12.80 -12.91 -13.69
CA TYR A 130 12.37 -13.34 -15.03
C TYR A 130 13.44 -14.06 -15.85
N THR A 131 14.59 -13.43 -16.06
CA THR A 131 15.68 -13.99 -16.87
C THR A 131 16.96 -13.96 -16.03
N HIS A 132 18.10 -13.69 -16.65
CA HIS A 132 19.37 -13.46 -15.95
C HIS A 132 19.45 -12.03 -15.37
N ASP A 133 18.49 -11.18 -15.74
CA ASP A 133 18.44 -9.80 -15.28
C ASP A 133 17.92 -9.71 -13.85
N LEU A 134 18.61 -8.91 -13.05
CA LEU A 134 18.21 -8.61 -11.68
C LEU A 134 17.16 -7.49 -11.69
N MET A 135 16.03 -7.75 -11.02
CA MET A 135 14.99 -6.78 -10.78
C MET A 135 15.13 -6.19 -9.38
N ALA A 136 14.95 -4.87 -9.30
CA ALA A 136 14.81 -4.15 -8.05
C ALA A 136 13.47 -4.50 -7.37
N VAL A 137 13.55 -4.97 -6.13
CA VAL A 137 12.38 -5.21 -5.26
C VAL A 137 12.60 -4.62 -3.87
N TRP A 138 11.50 -4.40 -3.16
CA TRP A 138 11.49 -3.90 -1.79
C TRP A 138 10.82 -4.90 -0.87
N ARG A 139 11.48 -5.15 0.26
CA ARG A 139 10.97 -5.97 1.36
C ARG A 139 9.84 -5.25 2.07
N ASN A 140 8.77 -5.95 2.41
CA ASN A 140 7.71 -5.48 3.30
C ASN A 140 7.33 -6.60 4.27
N THR A 141 7.28 -6.32 5.55
CA THR A 141 7.02 -7.35 6.58
C THR A 141 5.68 -7.08 7.27
N PRO A 142 4.55 -7.53 6.69
CA PRO A 142 3.21 -7.23 7.20
C PRO A 142 2.86 -7.96 8.51
N GLU A 143 3.42 -9.15 8.73
CA GLU A 143 3.11 -9.98 9.90
C GLU A 143 4.36 -10.38 10.68
N MET A 144 4.22 -10.41 12.00
CA MET A 144 5.25 -10.88 12.93
C MET A 144 4.67 -11.94 13.87
N HIS A 145 5.55 -12.76 14.42
CA HIS A 145 5.27 -13.61 15.56
C HIS A 145 5.28 -12.79 16.85
N GLY A 146 4.74 -13.35 17.94
CA GLY A 146 4.72 -12.68 19.25
C GLY A 146 6.11 -12.40 19.84
N ASN A 147 7.14 -13.10 19.37
CA ASN A 147 8.54 -12.87 19.76
C ASN A 147 9.23 -11.77 18.92
N GLY A 148 8.51 -11.07 18.05
CA GLY A 148 9.05 -10.02 17.19
C GLY A 148 9.70 -10.52 15.89
N MET A 149 9.83 -11.84 15.70
CA MET A 149 10.37 -12.38 14.45
C MET A 149 9.39 -12.17 13.29
N PRO A 150 9.87 -11.83 12.08
CA PRO A 150 9.04 -11.80 10.88
C PRO A 150 8.32 -13.14 10.68
N LYS A 151 7.00 -13.08 10.41
CA LYS A 151 6.18 -14.27 10.11
C LYS A 151 5.87 -14.36 8.62
N LYS A 152 5.64 -13.21 7.97
CA LYS A 152 5.40 -13.09 6.54
C LYS A 152 6.22 -11.93 6.00
N VAL A 153 6.99 -12.17 4.95
CA VAL A 153 7.79 -11.18 4.25
C VAL A 153 7.40 -11.17 2.78
N GLU A 154 7.03 -10.00 2.26
CA GLU A 154 6.64 -9.78 0.88
C GLU A 154 7.75 -9.01 0.15
N PHE A 155 8.03 -9.40 -1.08
CA PHE A 155 8.96 -8.68 -1.96
C PHE A 155 8.19 -8.15 -3.16
N ARG A 156 8.10 -6.83 -3.27
CA ARG A 156 7.32 -6.14 -4.32
C ARG A 156 8.22 -5.30 -5.21
N ASP A 157 7.95 -5.28 -6.51
CA ASP A 157 8.68 -4.44 -7.46
C ASP A 157 8.22 -2.97 -7.41
N SER A 158 8.70 -2.14 -8.33
CA SER A 158 8.40 -0.70 -8.38
C SER A 158 6.91 -0.39 -8.59
N ASN A 159 6.15 -1.34 -9.13
CA ASN A 159 4.73 -1.20 -9.44
C ASN A 159 3.84 -1.89 -8.38
N GLU A 160 4.40 -2.21 -7.21
CA GLU A 160 3.75 -2.96 -6.14
C GLU A 160 3.35 -4.40 -6.50
N VAL A 161 3.85 -4.94 -7.63
CA VAL A 161 3.57 -6.33 -8.02
C VAL A 161 4.40 -7.26 -7.14
N LEU A 162 3.74 -8.26 -6.58
CA LEU A 162 4.34 -9.23 -5.67
C LEU A 162 5.18 -10.24 -6.45
N GLN A 163 6.45 -10.37 -6.08
CA GLN A 163 7.43 -11.23 -6.75
C GLN A 163 7.85 -12.44 -5.91
N ARG A 164 7.73 -12.34 -4.58
CA ARG A 164 8.03 -13.42 -3.63
C ARG A 164 7.30 -13.20 -2.32
N ILE A 165 6.89 -14.29 -1.68
CA ILE A 165 6.42 -14.31 -0.29
C ILE A 165 7.21 -15.36 0.48
N ASP A 166 7.86 -14.93 1.56
CA ASP A 166 8.43 -15.84 2.55
C ASP A 166 7.50 -15.96 3.75
N TYR A 167 7.09 -17.19 4.05
CA TYR A 167 6.45 -17.54 5.31
C TYR A 167 7.48 -18.17 6.23
N LEU A 168 7.64 -17.59 7.42
CA LEU A 168 8.69 -17.95 8.35
C LEU A 168 8.11 -18.52 9.64
N ASP A 169 8.79 -19.49 10.23
CA ASP A 169 8.49 -19.95 11.57
C ASP A 169 9.04 -18.98 12.65
N GLN A 170 8.84 -19.33 13.93
CA GLN A 170 9.29 -18.49 15.05
C GLN A 170 10.83 -18.35 15.12
N LYS A 171 11.58 -19.18 14.41
CA LYS A 171 13.05 -19.15 14.32
C LYS A 171 13.55 -18.46 13.04
N GLY A 172 12.64 -18.02 12.16
CA GLY A 172 12.99 -17.40 10.88
C GLY A 172 13.26 -18.41 9.76
N ILE A 173 12.86 -19.67 9.90
CA ILE A 173 13.05 -20.71 8.88
C ILE A 173 11.86 -20.71 7.90
N LEU A 174 12.16 -20.85 6.61
CA LEU A 174 11.15 -20.91 5.54
C LEU A 174 10.20 -22.10 5.71
N LYS A 175 8.90 -21.82 5.62
CA LYS A 175 7.82 -22.80 5.75
C LYS A 175 7.17 -23.09 4.40
N ARG A 176 6.44 -24.21 4.35
CA ARG A 176 5.51 -24.52 3.25
C ARG A 176 4.55 -23.35 3.01
N GLY A 177 4.25 -23.08 1.73
CA GLY A 177 3.46 -21.94 1.29
C GLY A 177 4.31 -20.73 0.87
N THR A 178 5.60 -20.72 1.25
CA THR A 178 6.59 -19.79 0.70
C THR A 178 6.73 -20.04 -0.80
N TRP A 179 6.70 -18.97 -1.58
CA TRP A 179 6.82 -19.03 -3.03
C TRP A 179 7.63 -17.85 -3.55
N ARG A 180 8.25 -18.03 -4.71
CA ARG A 180 8.99 -16.98 -5.42
C ARG A 180 8.77 -17.13 -6.92
N ARG A 181 8.94 -16.04 -7.65
CA ARG A 181 9.19 -16.10 -9.09
C ARG A 181 10.69 -16.10 -9.34
N TYR A 182 11.17 -17.12 -10.06
CA TYR A 182 12.58 -17.27 -10.42
C TYR A 182 12.68 -17.71 -11.87
N LYS A 183 13.43 -16.96 -12.67
CA LYS A 183 13.56 -17.19 -14.11
C LYS A 183 12.21 -17.35 -14.83
N GLY A 184 11.23 -16.54 -14.47
CA GLY A 184 9.90 -16.50 -15.09
C GLY A 184 8.97 -17.62 -14.65
N ILE A 185 9.44 -18.51 -13.77
CA ILE A 185 8.68 -19.66 -13.27
C ILE A 185 8.36 -19.41 -11.80
N GLU A 186 7.12 -19.69 -11.41
CA GLU A 186 6.74 -19.70 -10.00
C GLU A 186 7.21 -20.98 -9.35
N GLN A 187 7.91 -20.84 -8.23
CA GLN A 187 8.48 -21.93 -7.46
C GLN A 187 7.96 -21.85 -6.03
N TYR A 188 7.65 -22.99 -5.43
CA TYR A 188 7.33 -23.09 -4.01
C TYR A 188 8.48 -23.71 -3.23
N TRP A 189 8.55 -23.38 -1.95
CA TRP A 189 9.53 -23.97 -1.03
C TRP A 189 9.02 -25.32 -0.51
N ASN A 190 9.81 -26.37 -0.75
CA ASN A 190 9.63 -27.66 -0.10
C ASN A 190 10.51 -27.74 1.15
N PRO A 191 9.95 -27.62 2.37
CA PRO A 191 10.73 -27.65 3.59
C PRO A 191 11.29 -29.04 3.94
N GLY A 192 10.76 -30.13 3.34
CA GLY A 192 11.27 -31.48 3.59
C GLY A 192 12.61 -31.74 2.88
N ASN A 193 12.77 -31.16 1.69
CA ASN A 193 13.96 -31.29 0.86
C ASN A 193 14.83 -30.02 0.85
N GLU A 194 14.42 -28.97 1.56
CA GLU A 194 15.03 -27.64 1.56
C GLU A 194 15.32 -27.09 0.15
N THR A 195 14.40 -27.32 -0.78
CA THR A 195 14.55 -26.97 -2.19
C THR A 195 13.35 -26.21 -2.73
N TRP A 196 13.60 -25.46 -3.80
CA TRP A 196 12.57 -24.78 -4.55
C TRP A 196 12.11 -25.67 -5.70
N GLU A 197 10.81 -25.91 -5.79
CA GLU A 197 10.20 -26.76 -6.81
C GLU A 197 9.24 -25.93 -7.67
N PRO A 198 9.19 -26.15 -8.99
CA PRO A 198 8.25 -25.44 -9.87
C PRO A 198 6.81 -25.81 -9.50
N VAL A 199 5.90 -24.82 -9.56
CA VAL A 199 4.46 -25.09 -9.45
C VAL A 199 4.04 -26.03 -10.59
N PRO A 200 3.33 -27.14 -10.31
CA PRO A 200 2.86 -28.07 -11.34
C PRO A 200 1.89 -27.44 -12.34
#